data_AF-A0A1R2BE36-F1
#
_entry.id   AF-A0A1R2BE36-F1
#
_cell.length_a   1.000
_cell.length_b   1.000
_cell.length_c   1.000
_cell.angle_alpha   90.00
_cell.angle_beta   90.00
_cell.angle_gamma   90.00
#
_symmetry.space_group_name_H-M   'P 1'
#
loop_
_entity.id
_entity.type
_entity.pdbx_description
1 polymer ?
#
loop_
_entity_poly.entity_id
_entity_poly.type
_entity_poly.pdbx_seq_one_letter_code
_entity_poly.pdbx_strand_id
1 'polypeptide(L)'
;MFLTKISSTFYKTINQKIHPQESEEKGNNNSSIKDCLICCSNVCDSVLVPCGHGGICNDCSIKLLESGKDCHICRSSIEKVLKINSKENVVINTTVVENEIS
;
A
#
# COMPACT_ATOMS: atom_id res chain seq x y z
N MET A 1 8.61 9.96 -3.54
CA MET A 1 8.91 8.53 -3.28
C MET A 1 8.15 7.70 -4.31
N PHE A 2 8.83 6.79 -5.01
CA PHE A 2 8.20 5.94 -6.02
C PHE A 2 8.01 4.52 -5.46
N LEU A 3 6.98 3.84 -5.94
CA LEU A 3 6.72 2.45 -5.61
C LEU A 3 6.68 1.60 -6.89
N THR A 4 7.26 0.41 -6.83
CA THR A 4 7.04 -0.64 -7.83
C THR A 4 5.98 -1.59 -7.31
N LYS A 5 4.91 -1.81 -8.08
CA LYS A 5 3.92 -2.85 -7.79
C LYS A 5 4.50 -4.21 -8.18
N ILE A 6 4.66 -5.10 -7.21
CA ILE A 6 5.22 -6.44 -7.39
C ILE A 6 4.09 -7.47 -7.55
N SER A 7 2.96 -7.27 -6.86
CA SER A 7 1.78 -8.13 -6.99
C SER A 7 0.49 -7.33 -6.79
N SER A 8 -0.67 -8.01 -6.78
CA SER A 8 -1.98 -7.38 -6.57
C SER A 8 -2.04 -6.54 -5.30
N THR A 9 -1.36 -6.97 -4.23
CA THR A 9 -1.36 -6.33 -2.90
C THR A 9 0.02 -5.98 -2.38
N PHE A 10 1.10 -6.14 -3.16
CA PHE A 10 2.45 -5.89 -2.65
C PHE A 10 3.20 -4.85 -3.47
N TYR A 11 3.81 -3.89 -2.77
CA TYR A 11 4.57 -2.78 -3.32
C TYR A 11 5.95 -2.71 -2.68
N LYS A 12 6.96 -2.36 -3.49
CA LYS A 12 8.32 -2.13 -3.03
C LYS A 12 8.70 -0.66 -3.21
N THR A 13 9.26 -0.06 -2.17
CA THR A 13 9.81 1.29 -2.24
C THR A 13 11.09 1.29 -3.07
N ILE A 14 11.22 2.25 -4.00
CA ILE A 14 12.44 2.48 -4.77
C ILE A 14 12.93 3.94 -4.60
N ASN A 15 14.25 4.09 -4.45
CA ASN A 15 14.90 5.40 -4.28
C ASN A 15 15.25 6.09 -5.62
N GLN A 16 15.10 5.39 -6.74
CA GLN A 16 15.31 5.94 -8.10
C GLN A 16 14.10 5.62 -8.98
N LYS A 17 13.76 6.55 -9.88
CA LYS A 17 12.67 6.43 -10.85
C LYS A 17 13.13 5.47 -11.96
N ILE A 18 13.01 4.16 -11.73
CA ILE A 18 13.32 3.16 -12.75
C ILE A 18 12.18 3.19 -13.78
N HIS A 19 12.51 3.47 -15.05
CA HIS A 19 11.62 3.21 -16.17
C HIS A 19 11.35 1.70 -16.18
N PRO A 20 10.09 1.22 -16.01
CA PRO A 20 9.83 -0.21 -15.91
C PRO A 20 10.39 -0.91 -17.14
N GLN A 21 11.41 -1.75 -16.97
CA GLN A 21 11.71 -2.77 -17.96
C GLN A 21 10.67 -3.85 -17.74
N GLU A 22 9.75 -3.95 -18.71
CA GLU A 22 8.73 -4.98 -18.79
C GLU A 22 9.39 -6.36 -18.70
N SER A 23 9.27 -7.01 -17.54
CA SER A 23 9.37 -8.46 -17.50
C SER A 23 8.05 -9.00 -18.02
N GLU A 24 8.07 -9.49 -19.25
CA GLU A 24 6.97 -10.25 -19.84
C GLU A 24 6.64 -11.46 -18.95
N GLU A 25 5.58 -11.36 -18.15
CA GLU A 25 4.90 -12.53 -17.58
C GLU A 25 3.66 -12.83 -18.42
N LYS A 26 3.81 -13.82 -19.31
CA LYS A 26 2.70 -14.57 -19.90
C LYS A 26 1.85 -15.18 -18.77
N GLY A 27 0.64 -14.66 -18.59
CA GLY A 27 -0.30 -15.21 -17.61
C GLY A 27 -1.51 -14.30 -17.45
N ASN A 28 -2.43 -14.38 -18.40
CA ASN A 28 -3.70 -13.69 -18.42
C ASN A 28 -4.52 -14.01 -17.15
N ASN A 29 -4.46 -13.14 -16.13
CA ASN A 29 -5.44 -12.88 -15.04
C ASN A 29 -4.89 -11.85 -14.03
N ASN A 30 -4.37 -10.69 -14.47
CA ASN A 30 -3.96 -9.61 -13.55
C ASN A 30 -5.18 -8.84 -13.04
N SER A 31 -6.04 -9.52 -12.26
CA SER A 31 -7.09 -8.87 -11.48
C SER A 31 -6.44 -8.09 -10.35
N SER A 32 -5.97 -6.88 -10.66
CA SER A 32 -5.63 -5.90 -9.63
C SER A 32 -6.86 -5.69 -8.75
N ILE A 33 -6.72 -5.91 -7.45
CA ILE A 33 -7.78 -5.71 -6.47
C ILE A 33 -8.10 -4.21 -6.45
N LYS A 34 -9.24 -3.84 -7.05
CA LYS A 34 -9.67 -2.45 -7.16
C LYS A 34 -10.32 -1.98 -5.86
N ASP A 35 -11.12 -2.83 -5.24
CA ASP A 35 -11.90 -2.49 -4.05
C ASP A 35 -11.18 -2.94 -2.79
N CYS A 36 -11.25 -2.10 -1.75
CA CYS A 36 -10.62 -2.33 -0.46
C CYS A 36 -11.06 -3.68 0.14
N LEU A 37 -10.10 -4.51 0.52
CA LEU A 37 -10.35 -5.82 1.12
C LEU A 37 -11.05 -5.78 2.49
N ILE A 38 -11.09 -4.61 3.13
CA ILE A 38 -11.72 -4.42 4.45
C ILE A 38 -13.16 -3.91 4.31
N CYS A 39 -13.38 -2.84 3.54
CA CYS A 39 -14.71 -2.23 3.43
C CYS A 39 -15.47 -2.57 2.15
N CYS A 40 -14.82 -3.20 1.17
CA CYS A 40 -15.39 -3.56 -0.13
C CYS A 40 -16.13 -2.41 -0.85
N SER A 41 -15.76 -1.16 -0.56
CA SER A 41 -16.49 0.03 -1.02
C SER A 41 -15.56 1.06 -1.65
N ASN A 42 -14.44 1.37 -0.99
CA ASN A 42 -13.48 2.36 -1.46
C ASN A 42 -12.38 1.71 -2.29
N VAL A 43 -11.77 2.49 -3.19
CA VAL A 43 -10.65 2.03 -4.02
C VAL A 43 -9.40 1.79 -3.18
N CYS A 44 -8.63 0.77 -3.56
CA CYS A 44 -7.29 0.50 -3.03
C CYS A 44 -6.30 1.60 -3.44
N ASP A 45 -5.94 2.45 -2.49
CA ASP A 45 -5.06 3.60 -2.69
C ASP A 45 -4.04 3.75 -1.54
N SER A 46 -3.76 2.69 -0.78
CA SER A 46 -2.82 2.73 0.34
C SER A 46 -1.85 1.55 0.40
N VAL A 47 -0.69 1.82 0.98
CA VAL A 47 0.38 0.84 1.27
C VAL A 47 0.83 0.99 2.73
N LEU A 48 0.89 -0.13 3.43
CA LEU A 48 1.36 -0.23 4.81
C LEU A 48 2.88 -0.39 4.83
N VAL A 49 3.55 0.33 5.72
CA VAL A 49 5.02 0.31 5.86
C VAL A 49 5.37 -0.16 7.28
N PRO A 50 6.41 -1.00 7.46
CA PRO A 50 7.46 -1.37 6.50
C PRO A 50 7.12 -2.51 5.54
N CYS A 51 6.01 -3.22 5.75
CA CYS A 51 5.78 -4.48 5.05
C CYS A 51 5.44 -4.38 3.56
N GLY A 52 5.03 -3.21 3.05
CA GLY A 52 4.74 -2.98 1.63
C GLY A 52 3.39 -3.51 1.15
N HIS A 53 2.55 -4.06 2.03
CA HIS A 53 1.23 -4.57 1.65
C HIS A 53 0.20 -3.43 1.49
N GLY A 54 -0.54 -3.44 0.39
CA GLY A 54 -1.70 -2.59 0.10
C GLY A 54 -2.98 -3.42 0.00
N GLY A 55 -3.82 -3.13 -1.00
CA GLY A 55 -5.11 -3.81 -1.17
C GLY A 55 -6.23 -3.26 -0.27
N ILE A 56 -6.01 -2.11 0.35
CA ILE A 56 -6.97 -1.41 1.18
C ILE A 56 -6.99 0.08 0.86
N CYS A 57 -8.10 0.73 1.16
CA CYS A 57 -8.24 2.17 1.03
C CYS A 57 -7.56 2.92 2.19
N ASN A 58 -7.31 4.20 1.97
CA ASN A 58 -6.71 5.12 2.93
C ASN A 58 -7.46 5.22 4.26
N ASP A 59 -8.79 5.19 4.23
CA ASP A 59 -9.58 5.32 5.47
C ASP A 59 -9.44 4.06 6.35
N CYS A 60 -9.41 2.88 5.73
CA CYS A 60 -9.22 1.62 6.45
C CYS A 60 -7.77 1.47 6.94
N SER A 61 -6.79 1.90 6.15
CA SER A 61 -5.37 1.83 6.54
C SER A 61 -5.05 2.78 7.69
N ILE A 62 -5.58 4.00 7.69
CA ILE A 62 -5.42 4.96 8.80
C ILE A 62 -6.05 4.40 10.07
N LYS A 63 -7.29 3.89 10.02
CA LYS A 63 -7.92 3.26 11.19
C LYS A 63 -7.11 2.10 11.75
N LEU A 64 -6.50 1.30 10.88
CA LEU A 64 -5.65 0.17 11.28
C LEU A 64 -4.40 0.67 12.02
N LEU A 65 -3.76 1.70 11.47
CA LEU A 65 -2.59 2.38 12.04
C LEU A 65 -2.92 3.02 13.41
N GLU A 66 -3.97 3.84 13.49
CA GLU A 66 -4.40 4.52 14.73
C GLU A 66 -4.85 3.55 15.83
N SER A 67 -5.40 2.39 15.44
CA SER A 67 -5.78 1.35 16.39
C SER A 67 -4.58 0.54 16.92
N GLY A 68 -3.36 0.84 16.50
CA GLY A 68 -2.16 0.08 16.87
C GLY A 68 -2.19 -1.38 16.40
N LYS A 69 -2.95 -1.69 15.35
CA LYS A 69 -3.09 -3.06 14.83
C LYS A 69 -2.02 -3.34 13.77
N ASP A 70 -1.69 -4.61 13.62
CA ASP A 70 -0.78 -5.07 12.59
C ASP A 70 -1.42 -5.13 11.20
N CYS A 71 -0.57 -5.25 10.17
CA CYS A 71 -0.97 -5.46 8.80
C CYS A 71 -1.94 -6.64 8.68
N HIS A 72 -3.13 -6.40 8.11
CA HIS A 72 -4.17 -7.43 7.92
C HIS A 72 -3.76 -8.59 6.98
N ILE A 73 -2.68 -8.46 6.21
CA ILE A 73 -2.17 -9.50 5.32
C ILE A 73 -1.05 -10.32 5.98
N CYS A 74 0.02 -9.66 6.44
CA CYS A 74 1.22 -10.33 6.92
C CYS A 74 1.46 -10.22 8.43
N ARG A 75 0.60 -9.51 9.16
CA ARG A 75 0.67 -9.30 10.62
C ARG A 75 1.94 -8.60 11.12
N SER A 76 2.65 -7.89 10.25
CA SER A 76 3.73 -7.00 10.67
C SER A 76 3.16 -5.70 11.22
N SER A 77 3.80 -5.14 12.25
CA SER A 77 3.43 -3.83 12.80
C SER A 77 3.50 -2.73 11.74
N ILE A 78 2.59 -1.77 11.86
CA ILE A 78 2.44 -0.68 10.90
C ILE A 78 3.07 0.57 11.52
N GLU A 79 4.10 1.09 10.88
CA GLU A 79 4.77 2.32 11.31
C GLU A 79 4.14 3.55 10.65
N LYS A 80 3.74 3.39 9.37
CA LYS A 80 3.11 4.45 8.58
C LYS A 80 2.29 3.92 7.43
N VAL A 81 1.41 4.77 6.94
CA VAL A 81 0.55 4.54 5.77
C VAL A 81 0.97 5.48 4.65
N LEU A 82 1.19 4.94 3.46
CA LEU A 82 1.43 5.72 2.25
C LEU A 82 0.16 5.73 1.42
N LYS A 83 -0.38 6.91 1.12
CA LYS A 83 -1.43 7.06 0.11
C LYS A 83 -0.78 7.13 -1.27
N ILE A 84 -1.32 6.39 -2.22
CA ILE A 84 -0.75 6.25 -3.56
C ILE A 84 -1.73 6.71 -4.63
N ASN A 85 -1.21 7.30 -5.70
CA ASN A 85 -1.96 7.45 -6.94
C ASN A 85 -1.85 6.14 -7.72
N SER A 86 -2.95 5.37 -7.82
CA SER A 86 -2.96 4.04 -8.42
C SER A 86 -2.64 4.02 -9.93
N LYS A 87 -2.64 5.16 -10.63
CA LYS A 87 -2.21 5.24 -12.05
C LYS A 87 -0.70 5.36 -12.19
N GLU A 88 -0.06 6.10 -11.29
CA GLU A 88 1.36 6.46 -11.41
C GLU A 88 2.25 5.73 -10.39
N ASN A 89 1.66 4.99 -9.45
CA ASN A 89 2.34 4.36 -8.31
C ASN A 89 3.25 5.35 -7.55
N VAL A 90 2.79 6.60 -7.45
CA VAL A 90 3.46 7.68 -6.75
C VAL A 90 2.82 7.84 -5.37
N VAL A 91 3.65 7.98 -4.34
CA VAL A 91 3.19 8.37 -3.00
C VAL A 91 2.77 9.83 -3.02
N ILE A 92 1.50 10.09 -2.68
CA ILE A 92 0.91 11.43 -2.65
C ILE A 92 0.69 11.97 -1.22
N ASN A 93 0.59 11.08 -0.23
CA ASN A 93 0.51 11.45 1.19
C ASN A 93 1.16 10.37 2.06
N THR A 94 1.63 10.74 3.25
CA THR A 94 2.14 9.81 4.26
C THR A 94 1.54 10.16 5.61
N THR A 95 0.95 9.15 6.27
CA THR A 95 0.39 9.28 7.62
C THR A 95 1.23 8.47 8.59
N VAL A 96 1.64 9.10 9.70
CA VAL A 96 2.34 8.49 10.84
C VAL A 96 1.47 8.70 12.08
N VAL A 97 1.57 7.82 13.08
CA VAL A 97 1.04 8.12 14.42
C VAL A 97 2.15 8.79 15.21
N GLU A 98 1.95 10.04 15.60
CA GLU A 98 2.80 10.69 16.59
C GLU A 98 2.40 10.09 17.95
N ASN A 99 3.15 9.08 18.41
CA ASN A 99 3.07 8.70 19.81
C ASN A 99 3.62 9.87 20.62
N GLU A 100 2.74 10.71 21.16
CA GLU A 100 3.09 11.61 22.25
C GLU A 100 3.58 10.75 23.41
N ILE A 101 4.89 10.82 23.66
CA ILE A 101 5.52 10.28 24.86
C ILE A 101 4.92 11.05 26.03
N SER A 102 4.08 10.40 26.84
CA SER A 102 3.79 10.83 28.21
C SER A 102 4.74 10.14 29.18
#